data_AF-A0A914TA65-F1
#
_entry.id   AF-A0A914TA65-F1
#
_cell.length_a   1.000
_cell.length_b   1.000
_cell.length_c   1.000
_cell.angle_alpha   90.00
_cell.angle_beta   90.00
_cell.angle_gamma   90.00
#
_symmetry.space_group_name_H-M   'P 1'
#
loop_
_entity.id
_entity.type
_entity.pdbx_description
1 polymer ?
#
loop_
_entity_poly.entity_id
_entity_poly.type
_entity_poly.pdbx_seq_one_letter_code
_entity_poly.pdbx_strand_id
1 'polypeptide(L)'
;AVQSSHFYQQFYKSNDGSDSENVHDFDEEAVTLMVKACYQQHFDESILEENVCEQLVKLAAKYKIQCVMNLLPRYLSKQITEESVCSVAARACETNDSAFRQKCATFIAVFLPQLPGIENLPIEFGKEIIRAAKNKK
;
A
#
# COMPACT_ATOMS: atom_id res chain seq x y z
N ALA A 1 -3.84 -29.59 1.14
CA ALA A 1 -4.99 -28.66 1.08
C ALA A 1 -5.64 -28.42 2.45
N VAL A 2 -4.87 -28.22 3.53
CA VAL A 2 -5.42 -28.16 4.92
C VAL A 2 -5.01 -26.90 5.70
N GLN A 3 -4.21 -25.99 5.14
CA GLN A 3 -3.78 -24.78 5.84
C GLN A 3 -4.60 -23.52 5.52
N SER A 4 -5.47 -23.55 4.52
CA SER A 4 -6.43 -22.48 4.23
C SER A 4 -7.53 -22.36 5.30
N SER A 5 -7.74 -23.37 6.14
CA SER A 5 -8.86 -23.38 7.09
C SER A 5 -8.69 -22.49 8.32
N HIS A 6 -7.46 -22.22 8.79
CA HIS A 6 -7.26 -21.49 10.06
C HIS A 6 -7.30 -19.97 9.87
N PHE A 7 -6.74 -19.48 8.76
CA PHE A 7 -6.76 -18.05 8.42
C PHE A 7 -8.18 -17.58 8.09
N TYR A 8 -8.90 -18.33 7.25
CA TYR A 8 -10.32 -18.04 6.94
C TYR A 8 -11.22 -18.14 8.17
N GLN A 9 -10.95 -19.06 9.10
CA GLN A 9 -11.72 -19.14 10.36
C GLN A 9 -11.46 -17.97 11.29
N GLN A 10 -10.26 -17.40 11.35
CA GLN A 10 -10.02 -16.16 12.12
C GLN A 10 -10.62 -14.92 11.45
N PHE A 11 -10.68 -14.89 10.12
CA PHE A 11 -11.23 -13.76 9.36
C PHE A 11 -12.77 -13.74 9.32
N TYR A 12 -13.42 -14.90 9.33
CA TYR A 12 -14.89 -15.03 9.22
C TYR A 12 -15.60 -15.59 10.46
N LYS A 13 -14.90 -16.10 11.49
CA LYS A 13 -15.57 -16.40 12.78
C LYS A 13 -15.73 -15.12 13.56
N SER A 14 -16.85 -14.45 13.29
CA SER A 14 -17.34 -13.35 14.08
C SER A 14 -18.83 -13.57 14.30
N ASN A 15 -19.12 -14.54 15.18
CA ASN A 15 -20.45 -14.70 15.77
C ASN A 15 -20.36 -14.84 17.30
N ASP A 16 -19.25 -14.45 17.92
CA ASP A 16 -19.17 -14.31 19.37
C ASP A 16 -18.19 -13.19 19.76
N GLY A 17 -18.72 -11.99 19.94
CA GLY A 17 -18.33 -11.05 21.01
C GLY A 17 -16.91 -10.46 21.10
N SER A 18 -15.97 -10.68 20.18
CA SER A 18 -14.67 -9.98 20.20
C SER A 18 -14.45 -9.17 18.93
N ASP A 19 -14.34 -7.84 19.05
CA ASP A 19 -13.79 -6.84 18.11
C ASP A 19 -13.60 -7.29 16.66
N SER A 20 -14.69 -7.76 16.07
CA SER A 20 -14.78 -8.13 14.67
C SER A 20 -15.25 -6.91 13.90
N GLU A 21 -14.44 -5.86 13.94
CA GLU A 21 -14.69 -4.69 13.13
C GLU A 21 -14.52 -5.07 11.66
N ASN A 22 -15.68 -5.22 11.04
CA ASN A 22 -15.98 -5.93 9.81
C ASN A 22 -14.95 -5.76 8.69
N VAL A 23 -14.39 -6.88 8.28
CA VAL A 23 -13.73 -7.05 6.97
C VAL A 23 -14.67 -6.67 5.81
N HIS A 24 -16.00 -6.66 6.05
CA HIS A 24 -17.02 -6.27 5.08
C HIS A 24 -16.92 -4.82 4.59
N ASP A 25 -16.14 -3.96 5.24
CA ASP A 25 -15.86 -2.60 4.76
C ASP A 25 -14.88 -2.58 3.58
N PHE A 26 -14.29 -3.74 3.24
CA PHE A 26 -13.31 -3.88 2.17
C PHE A 26 -13.83 -4.74 1.02
N ASP A 27 -13.36 -4.43 -0.19
CA ASP A 27 -13.69 -5.16 -1.39
C ASP A 27 -13.22 -6.62 -1.27
N GLU A 28 -14.12 -7.56 -1.61
CA GLU A 28 -13.86 -9.00 -1.56
C GLU A 28 -12.63 -9.37 -2.40
N GLU A 29 -12.39 -8.65 -3.50
CA GLU A 29 -11.24 -8.80 -4.36
C GLU A 29 -9.93 -8.42 -3.65
N ALA A 30 -9.90 -7.29 -2.93
CA ALA A 30 -8.74 -6.88 -2.14
C ALA A 30 -8.45 -7.87 -1.01
N VAL A 31 -9.49 -8.34 -0.30
CA VAL A 31 -9.35 -9.36 0.75
C VAL A 31 -8.82 -10.67 0.16
N THR A 32 -9.38 -11.13 -0.95
CA THR A 32 -8.95 -12.38 -1.62
C THR A 32 -7.51 -12.28 -2.10
N LEU A 33 -7.14 -11.16 -2.72
CA LEU A 33 -5.80 -10.91 -3.20
C LEU A 33 -4.79 -10.84 -2.05
N MET A 34 -5.15 -10.23 -0.93
CA MET A 34 -4.34 -10.19 0.29
C MET A 34 -4.03 -11.59 0.83
N VAL A 35 -5.06 -12.45 0.91
CA VAL A 35 -4.89 -13.83 1.35
C VAL A 35 -3.97 -14.59 0.41
N LYS A 36 -4.24 -14.54 -0.90
CA LYS A 36 -3.38 -15.18 -1.91
C LYS A 36 -1.94 -14.70 -1.80
N ALA A 37 -1.72 -13.41 -1.62
CA ALA A 37 -0.39 -12.83 -1.52
C ALA A 37 0.41 -13.33 -0.31
N CYS A 38 -0.22 -13.54 0.85
CA CYS A 38 0.50 -14.10 1.99
C CYS A 38 0.83 -15.59 1.82
N TYR A 39 0.03 -16.36 1.06
CA TYR A 39 0.37 -17.75 0.74
C TYR A 39 1.42 -17.86 -0.37
N GLN A 40 1.28 -17.08 -1.44
CA GLN A 40 2.10 -17.18 -2.66
C GLN A 40 3.34 -16.29 -2.62
N GLN A 41 3.40 -15.33 -1.69
CA GLN A 41 4.46 -14.32 -1.58
C GLN A 41 4.62 -13.45 -2.84
N HIS A 42 3.56 -13.31 -3.64
CA HIS A 42 3.45 -12.37 -4.75
C HIS A 42 1.99 -11.98 -4.96
N PHE A 43 1.72 -10.84 -5.60
CA PHE A 43 0.38 -10.50 -6.07
C PHE A 43 0.17 -11.01 -7.50
N ASP A 44 -1.10 -11.18 -7.86
CA ASP A 44 -1.52 -11.27 -9.26
C ASP A 44 -1.62 -9.86 -9.84
N GLU A 45 -0.70 -9.52 -10.75
CA GLU A 45 -0.62 -8.18 -11.34
C GLU A 45 -1.81 -7.84 -12.23
N SER A 46 -2.54 -8.84 -12.73
CA SER A 46 -3.72 -8.62 -13.57
C SER A 46 -4.92 -8.05 -12.80
N ILE A 47 -4.88 -8.11 -11.47
CA ILE A 47 -5.96 -7.73 -10.55
C ILE A 47 -5.57 -6.48 -9.72
N LEU A 48 -4.34 -6.00 -9.84
CA LEU A 48 -3.80 -4.87 -9.08
C LEU A 48 -4.19 -3.52 -9.70
N GLU A 49 -5.49 -3.26 -9.74
CA GLU A 49 -6.03 -1.93 -10.04
C GLU A 49 -5.75 -0.94 -8.90
N GLU A 50 -5.89 0.37 -9.18
CA GLU A 50 -5.54 1.42 -8.21
C GLU A 50 -6.42 1.37 -6.94
N ASN A 51 -7.73 1.14 -7.10
CA ASN A 51 -8.69 0.94 -6.02
C ASN A 51 -8.34 -0.29 -5.16
N VAL A 52 -8.00 -1.41 -5.79
CA VAL A 52 -7.61 -2.65 -5.10
C VAL A 52 -6.31 -2.44 -4.35
N CYS A 53 -5.34 -1.73 -4.93
CA CYS A 53 -4.11 -1.33 -4.24
C CYS A 53 -4.40 -0.49 -3.00
N GLU A 54 -5.28 0.50 -3.09
CA GLU A 54 -5.65 1.35 -1.95
C GLU A 54 -6.29 0.55 -0.81
N GLN A 55 -7.26 -0.30 -1.16
CA GLN A 55 -7.92 -1.24 -0.25
C GLN A 55 -6.91 -2.16 0.43
N LEU A 56 -5.96 -2.70 -0.34
CA LEU A 56 -4.90 -3.59 0.16
C LEU A 56 -3.98 -2.90 1.17
N VAL A 57 -3.57 -1.65 0.92
CA VAL A 57 -2.72 -0.90 1.85
C VAL A 57 -3.48 -0.69 3.17
N LYS A 58 -4.74 -0.22 3.09
CA LYS A 58 -5.60 -0.01 4.26
C LYS A 58 -5.83 -1.30 5.05
N LEU A 59 -6.14 -2.41 4.38
CA LEU A 59 -6.28 -3.74 4.98
C LEU A 59 -5.00 -4.18 5.68
N ALA A 60 -3.88 -4.12 4.97
CA ALA A 60 -2.60 -4.60 5.50
C ALA A 60 -2.10 -3.75 6.67
N ALA A 61 -2.36 -2.44 6.64
CA ALA A 61 -2.10 -1.54 7.77
C ALA A 61 -3.03 -1.86 8.96
N LYS A 62 -4.35 -1.97 8.74
CA LYS A 62 -5.36 -2.26 9.78
C LYS A 62 -5.05 -3.56 10.51
N TYR A 63 -4.76 -4.63 9.77
CA TYR A 63 -4.52 -5.96 10.31
C TYR A 63 -3.04 -6.28 10.54
N LYS A 64 -2.13 -5.31 10.36
CA LYS A 64 -0.67 -5.46 10.54
C LYS A 64 -0.06 -6.63 9.75
N ILE A 65 -0.50 -6.82 8.51
CA ILE A 65 -0.11 -7.93 7.65
C ILE A 65 1.20 -7.60 6.94
N GLN A 66 2.32 -7.90 7.61
CA GLN A 66 3.65 -7.50 7.15
C GLN A 66 4.05 -8.13 5.80
N CYS A 67 3.58 -9.34 5.47
CA CYS A 67 3.81 -9.96 4.14
C CYS A 67 3.37 -9.03 3.01
N VAL A 68 2.17 -8.48 3.13
CA VAL A 68 1.55 -7.62 2.11
C VAL A 68 2.23 -6.25 2.08
N MET A 69 2.54 -5.67 3.25
CA MET A 69 3.27 -4.40 3.36
C MET A 69 4.67 -4.44 2.74
N ASN A 70 5.30 -5.62 2.71
CA ASN A 70 6.61 -5.81 2.08
C ASN A 70 6.51 -6.02 0.55
N LEU A 71 5.36 -6.50 0.06
CA LEU A 71 5.15 -6.75 -1.37
C LEU A 71 4.70 -5.47 -2.09
N LEU A 72 3.77 -4.71 -1.51
CA LEU A 72 3.17 -3.50 -2.10
C LEU A 72 4.17 -2.53 -2.74
N PRO A 73 5.32 -2.20 -2.11
CA PRO A 73 6.31 -1.29 -2.69
C PRO A 73 6.80 -1.70 -4.08
N ARG A 74 7.01 -3.00 -4.32
CA ARG A 74 7.49 -3.51 -5.61
C ARG A 74 6.51 -3.18 -6.73
N TYR A 75 5.21 -3.29 -6.46
CA TYR A 75 4.15 -3.09 -7.43
C TYR A 75 3.79 -1.62 -7.60
N LEU A 76 3.61 -0.89 -6.50
CA LEU A 76 3.37 0.55 -6.52
C LEU A 76 4.50 1.31 -7.23
N SER A 77 5.75 0.80 -7.15
CA SER A 77 6.89 1.41 -7.85
C SER A 77 6.82 1.35 -9.37
N LYS A 78 6.00 0.45 -9.95
CA LYS A 78 5.74 0.35 -11.39
C LYS A 78 4.67 1.35 -11.85
N GLN A 79 3.83 1.80 -10.93
CA GLN A 79 2.75 2.75 -11.21
C GLN A 79 3.19 4.20 -11.13
N ILE A 80 4.44 4.51 -10.75
CA ILE A 80 4.95 5.89 -10.64
C ILE A 80 4.97 6.55 -12.02
N THR A 81 4.07 7.52 -12.21
CA THR A 81 4.02 8.44 -13.35
C THR A 81 3.90 9.87 -12.82
N GLU A 82 4.01 10.88 -13.68
CA GLU A 82 3.79 12.29 -13.28
C GLU A 82 2.40 12.51 -12.68
N GLU A 83 1.38 11.79 -13.17
CA GLU A 83 0.00 11.92 -12.72
C GLU A 83 -0.28 11.15 -11.41
N SER A 84 0.39 10.01 -11.19
CA SER A 84 0.12 9.12 -10.06
C SER A 84 1.09 9.28 -8.89
N VAL A 85 2.25 9.92 -9.08
CA VAL A 85 3.33 9.88 -8.08
C VAL A 85 2.90 10.43 -6.72
N CYS A 86 2.01 11.42 -6.69
CA CYS A 86 1.49 11.96 -5.44
C CYS A 86 0.58 10.95 -4.71
N SER A 87 -0.32 10.26 -5.43
CA SER A 87 -1.17 9.21 -4.84
C SER A 87 -0.36 8.00 -4.39
N VAL A 88 0.66 7.62 -5.18
CA VAL A 88 1.60 6.54 -4.87
C VAL A 88 2.46 6.89 -3.65
N ALA A 89 2.93 8.12 -3.55
CA ALA A 89 3.73 8.59 -2.43
C ALA A 89 2.94 8.64 -1.11
N ALA A 90 1.67 9.07 -1.14
CA ALA A 90 0.80 9.02 0.02
C ALA A 90 0.65 7.59 0.56
N ARG A 91 0.46 6.60 -0.35
CA ARG A 91 0.43 5.17 0.01
C ARG A 91 1.77 4.67 0.53
N ALA A 92 2.88 5.16 -0.03
CA ALA A 92 4.22 4.78 0.41
C ALA A 92 4.47 5.12 1.89
N CYS A 93 3.86 6.20 2.41
CA CYS A 93 3.90 6.57 3.84
C CYS A 93 3.32 5.50 4.77
N GLU A 94 2.35 4.73 4.29
CA GLU A 94 1.73 3.66 5.06
C GLU A 94 2.60 2.40 5.08
N THR A 95 3.54 2.27 4.13
CA THR A 95 4.47 1.13 4.03
C THR A 95 5.73 1.28 4.89
N ASN A 96 6.32 0.15 5.30
CA ASN A 96 7.61 0.12 6.01
C ASN A 96 8.83 0.25 5.07
N ASP A 97 8.64 0.55 3.79
CA ASP A 97 9.72 0.59 2.79
C ASP A 97 10.26 2.01 2.59
N SER A 98 11.34 2.33 3.29
CA SER A 98 12.01 3.63 3.17
C SER A 98 12.65 3.86 1.79
N ALA A 99 13.08 2.81 1.10
CA ALA A 99 13.69 2.93 -0.22
C ALA A 99 12.63 3.31 -1.27
N PHE A 100 11.44 2.74 -1.15
CA PHE A 100 10.30 3.07 -1.98
C PHE A 100 9.79 4.50 -1.74
N ARG A 101 9.68 4.92 -0.49
CA ARG A 101 9.37 6.32 -0.15
C ARG A 101 10.41 7.29 -0.74
N GLN A 102 11.68 6.96 -0.63
CA GLN A 102 12.78 7.75 -1.22
C GLN A 102 12.71 7.80 -2.75
N LYS A 103 12.32 6.72 -3.42
CA LYS A 103 12.10 6.69 -4.88
C LYS A 103 11.00 7.68 -5.28
N CYS A 104 9.86 7.65 -4.60
CA CYS A 104 8.76 8.58 -4.82
C CYS A 104 9.18 10.04 -4.56
N ALA A 105 9.87 10.29 -3.45
CA ALA A 105 10.38 11.63 -3.10
C ALA A 105 11.39 12.16 -4.13
N THR A 106 12.24 11.29 -4.67
CA THR A 106 13.22 11.66 -5.71
C THR A 106 12.54 12.06 -7.01
N PHE A 107 11.51 11.30 -7.41
CA PHE A 107 10.70 11.58 -8.58
C PHE A 107 9.97 12.92 -8.41
N ILE A 108 9.25 13.13 -7.30
CA ILE A 108 8.56 14.39 -6.98
C ILE A 108 9.54 15.57 -6.99
N ALA A 109 10.74 15.40 -6.43
CA ALA A 109 11.77 16.43 -6.43
C ALA A 109 12.33 16.76 -7.82
N VAL A 110 12.04 16.00 -8.88
CA VAL A 110 12.38 16.40 -10.28
C VAL A 110 11.35 17.42 -10.79
N PHE A 111 10.07 17.20 -10.49
CA PHE A 111 8.96 17.89 -11.15
C PHE A 111 8.28 18.96 -10.28
N LEU A 112 8.76 19.16 -9.04
CA LEU A 112 8.33 20.26 -8.17
C LEU A 112 8.52 21.64 -8.86
N PRO A 113 7.52 22.56 -8.84
CA PRO A 113 6.20 22.51 -8.18
C PRO A 113 5.02 22.14 -9.10
N GLN A 114 5.26 21.52 -10.25
CA GLN A 114 4.27 21.38 -11.33
C GLN A 114 3.35 20.15 -11.18
N LEU A 115 3.52 19.36 -10.12
CA LEU A 115 2.80 18.10 -9.96
C LEU A 115 1.39 18.30 -9.36
N PRO A 116 0.34 17.74 -9.98
CA PRO A 116 -1.00 17.76 -9.42
C PRO A 116 -1.09 16.92 -8.14
N GLY A 117 -1.85 17.39 -7.15
CA GLY A 117 -2.12 16.64 -5.91
C GLY A 117 -0.98 16.66 -4.89
N ILE A 118 0.02 17.51 -5.08
CA ILE A 118 1.13 17.66 -4.13
C ILE A 118 0.67 18.18 -2.75
N GLU A 119 -0.42 18.94 -2.74
CA GLU A 119 -1.11 19.45 -1.55
C GLU A 119 -1.72 18.32 -0.69
N ASN A 120 -1.95 17.14 -1.27
CA ASN A 120 -2.53 15.99 -0.58
C ASN A 120 -1.46 15.08 0.04
N LEU A 121 -0.18 15.38 -0.14
CA LEU A 121 0.89 14.59 0.46
C LEU A 121 0.94 14.80 1.97
N PRO A 122 1.17 13.74 2.76
CA PRO A 122 1.41 13.87 4.19
C PRO A 122 2.55 14.85 4.46
N ILE A 123 2.36 15.77 5.43
CA ILE A 123 3.35 16.81 5.77
C ILE A 123 4.73 16.17 6.07
N GLU A 124 4.74 15.00 6.72
CA GLU A 124 5.96 14.27 7.03
C GLU A 124 6.73 13.83 5.78
N PHE A 125 6.05 13.58 4.67
CA PHE A 125 6.67 13.23 3.38
C PHE A 125 7.41 14.42 2.75
N GLY A 126 7.00 15.66 3.08
CA GLY A 126 7.71 16.87 2.64
C GLY A 126 9.18 16.90 3.05
N LYS A 127 9.52 16.35 4.23
CA LYS A 127 10.92 16.24 4.70
C LYS A 127 11.73 15.32 3.80
N GLU A 128 11.14 14.24 3.32
CA GLU A 128 11.78 13.29 2.39
C GLU A 128 12.04 13.95 1.03
N ILE A 129 11.07 14.71 0.51
CA ILE A 129 11.21 15.44 -0.75
C ILE A 129 12.32 16.49 -0.66
N ILE A 130 12.36 17.29 0.41
CA ILE A 130 13.41 18.30 0.63
C ILE A 130 14.79 17.64 0.70
N ARG A 131 14.92 16.52 1.42
CA ARG A 131 16.18 15.76 1.47
C ARG A 131 16.57 15.24 0.09
N ALA A 132 15.63 14.70 -0.69
CA ALA A 132 15.89 14.22 -2.04
C ALA A 132 16.33 15.35 -2.98
N ALA A 133 15.74 16.54 -2.87
CA ALA A 133 16.12 17.71 -3.67
C ALA A 133 17.55 18.20 -3.34
N LYS A 134 17.97 18.14 -2.07
CA LYS A 134 19.32 18.53 -1.63
C LYS A 134 20.42 17.61 -2.16
N ASN A 135 20.13 16.31 -2.29
CA ASN A 135 21.09 15.31 -2.77
C ASN A 135 21.29 15.31 -4.30
N LYS A 136 20.59 16.19 -5.04
CA LYS A 136 20.77 16.39 -6.49
C LYS A 136 21.81 17.46 -6.84
N LYS A 137 22.40 18.13 -5.85
CA LYS A 137 23.52 19.08 -6.02
C LYS A 137 24.84 18.37 -5.77
#